data_AF-A0A423T4A9-F1
#
_entry.id   AF-A0A423T4A9-F1
#
_cell.length_a   1.000
_cell.length_b   1.000
_cell.length_c   1.000
_cell.angle_alpha   90.00
_cell.angle_beta   90.00
_cell.angle_gamma   90.00
#
_symmetry.space_group_name_H-M   'P 1'
#
loop_
_entity.id
_entity.type
_entity.pdbx_description
1 polymer ?
#
loop_
_entity_poly.entity_id
_entity_poly.type
_entity_poly.pdbx_seq_one_letter_code
_entity_poly.pdbx_strand_id
1 'polypeptide(L)'
;MTSGNQCLLLTLSLVSLLLCLQAHFVFSHPPVTTRPPDAAQPWNLHGTPGDGYYTEVQIGTPPQKFNLLVDTGSSNLAIAGAPHEELESFYVHQSSSSYVDLGKDVEMVYTQGSWRGHLGRDLVWFPKLQNTEPLVTDLALITSSNNFYVNNSHWQGIIGLAFAALSQPKGDVVPWFDGLTAKNHTANTFTIQLCGPFRQGNVTRHQGKLYIGSDAGDCPAPSVTSPIRRPWFYEVLVVAMAIGKTVLDIPCVKYNTASSIVDSGTSNLRLPSKVFKAVLAELRKQTSATEPPLPEDFWSGSEEICWQPDHEGMDCIPNITVPSSPRSNNSVLIITTSPLSYLGQPIDVSETICWLRTHTGTLGAQRRTGAVILEGLCVTFDRAHATIGFAESSCGPAVKLSSIYNGSDWHSCVYIPSTVDGLTLASYIMLGLLGLLSVPLVLAALRWAWRSFVVPRLNPEVPFLTLDETNT
;
A
#
# COMPACT_ATOMS: atom_id res chain seq x y z
N MET A 1 -45.00 -43.26 63.18
CA MET A 1 -46.39 -43.73 63.00
C MET A 1 -46.96 -43.06 61.76
N THR A 2 -47.59 -43.84 60.87
CA THR A 2 -48.54 -43.47 59.77
C THR A 2 -48.06 -42.46 58.72
N SER A 3 -48.32 -42.54 57.42
CA SER A 3 -49.05 -43.42 56.49
C SER A 3 -48.55 -43.03 55.08
N GLY A 4 -48.24 -43.91 54.14
CA GLY A 4 -49.21 -44.63 53.31
C GLY A 4 -49.68 -43.79 52.10
N ASN A 5 -49.16 -44.05 50.88
CA ASN A 5 -49.94 -44.52 49.72
C ASN A 5 -49.18 -44.48 48.36
N GLN A 6 -49.17 -45.65 47.73
CA GLN A 6 -49.50 -45.98 46.32
C GLN A 6 -48.66 -45.42 45.15
N CYS A 7 -47.89 -46.34 44.56
CA CYS A 7 -48.06 -46.92 43.21
C CYS A 7 -48.35 -45.98 42.01
N LEU A 8 -47.40 -45.84 41.08
CA LEU A 8 -47.65 -46.08 39.64
C LEU A 8 -46.33 -46.19 38.85
N LEU A 9 -46.15 -47.32 38.16
CA LEU A 9 -45.23 -47.47 37.03
C LEU A 9 -45.65 -46.53 35.89
N LEU A 10 -44.69 -45.83 35.26
CA LEU A 10 -44.83 -45.38 33.87
C LEU A 10 -43.46 -45.38 33.18
N THR A 11 -43.31 -46.39 32.32
CA THR A 11 -42.58 -46.44 31.05
C THR A 11 -41.81 -45.18 30.64
N LEU A 12 -40.48 -45.29 30.58
CA LEU A 12 -39.62 -44.34 29.88
C LEU A 12 -39.95 -44.35 28.37
N SER A 13 -40.45 -43.21 27.89
CA SER A 13 -40.52 -42.88 26.47
C SER A 13 -39.31 -42.03 26.07
N LEU A 14 -38.79 -42.33 24.88
CA LEU A 14 -37.50 -41.97 24.27
C LEU A 14 -37.36 -40.48 23.86
N VAL A 15 -37.95 -39.53 24.60
CA VAL A 15 -37.98 -38.11 24.18
C VAL A 15 -37.07 -37.20 25.02
N SER A 16 -36.51 -37.68 26.14
CA SER A 16 -35.72 -36.82 27.04
C SER A 16 -34.19 -36.86 26.86
N LEU A 17 -33.67 -37.56 25.84
CA LEU A 17 -32.23 -37.67 25.61
C LEU A 17 -31.67 -36.69 24.55
N LEU A 18 -32.51 -35.85 23.94
CA LEU A 18 -32.07 -34.87 22.92
C LEU A 18 -31.87 -33.43 23.45
N LEU A 19 -32.07 -33.19 24.74
CA LEU A 19 -31.97 -31.86 25.35
C LEU A 19 -30.77 -31.68 26.29
N CYS A 20 -29.86 -32.66 26.37
CA CYS A 20 -28.67 -32.60 27.24
C CYS A 20 -27.33 -32.55 26.47
N LEU A 21 -27.34 -32.08 25.22
CA LEU A 21 -26.14 -31.84 24.40
C LEU A 21 -26.08 -30.45 23.75
N GLN A 22 -26.71 -29.46 24.40
CA GLN A 22 -26.40 -28.04 24.18
C GLN A 22 -25.79 -27.46 25.45
N ALA A 23 -24.66 -28.05 25.86
CA ALA A 23 -23.74 -27.36 26.75
C ALA A 23 -23.13 -26.20 25.97
N HIS A 24 -23.62 -25.00 26.30
CA HIS A 24 -23.11 -23.70 25.92
C HIS A 24 -21.56 -23.66 25.88
N PHE A 25 -20.97 -23.75 24.69
CA PHE A 25 -19.76 -22.99 24.39
C PHE A 25 -20.17 -21.53 24.17
N VAL A 26 -20.56 -20.86 25.26
CA VAL A 26 -20.50 -19.40 25.30
C VAL A 26 -19.01 -19.09 25.35
N PHE A 27 -18.46 -18.63 24.23
CA PHE A 27 -17.26 -17.81 24.26
C PHE A 27 -17.60 -16.62 25.17
N SER A 28 -17.17 -16.71 26.43
CA SER A 28 -17.11 -15.55 27.31
C SER A 28 -16.20 -14.54 26.61
N HIS A 29 -16.81 -13.57 25.93
CA HIS A 29 -16.08 -12.40 25.48
C HIS A 29 -15.45 -11.80 26.74
N PRO A 30 -14.15 -11.45 26.72
CA PRO A 30 -13.60 -10.69 27.82
C PRO A 30 -14.48 -9.45 28.02
N PRO A 31 -14.74 -9.03 29.28
CA PRO A 31 -15.53 -7.85 29.51
C PRO A 31 -14.92 -6.70 28.73
N VAL A 32 -15.74 -5.98 27.96
CA VAL A 32 -15.37 -4.72 27.33
C VAL A 32 -14.95 -3.81 28.48
N THR A 33 -13.64 -3.73 28.73
CA THR A 33 -13.05 -2.81 29.68
C THR A 33 -13.22 -1.43 29.06
N THR A 34 -14.29 -0.73 29.43
CA THR A 34 -14.40 0.71 29.19
C THR A 34 -13.25 1.37 29.92
N ARG A 35 -12.22 1.75 29.18
CA ARG A 35 -11.06 2.44 29.72
C ARG A 35 -11.54 3.77 30.34
N PRO A 36 -11.00 4.18 31.50
CA PRO A 36 -11.21 5.55 31.96
C PRO A 36 -10.76 6.53 30.86
N PRO A 37 -11.52 7.61 30.63
CA PRO A 37 -11.34 8.52 29.50
C PRO A 37 -9.96 9.20 29.39
N ASP A 38 -9.12 9.11 30.43
CA ASP A 38 -7.83 9.82 30.52
C ASP A 38 -6.57 8.96 30.32
N ALA A 39 -6.71 7.67 30.00
CA ALA A 39 -5.53 6.84 29.79
C ALA A 39 -5.20 6.81 28.28
N ALA A 40 -4.09 7.45 27.89
CA ALA A 40 -3.64 7.52 26.50
C ALA A 40 -3.43 6.12 25.88
N GLN A 41 -3.95 5.87 24.67
CA GLN A 41 -3.74 4.57 23.97
C GLN A 41 -2.26 4.24 23.84
N PRO A 42 -1.82 3.02 24.24
CA PRO A 42 -0.43 2.63 24.04
C PRO A 42 -0.12 2.61 22.54
N TRP A 43 1.13 2.92 22.20
CA TRP A 43 1.61 2.85 20.83
C TRP A 43 1.42 1.45 20.25
N ASN A 44 0.89 1.38 19.03
CA ASN A 44 0.66 0.12 18.31
C ASN A 44 1.36 0.05 16.95
N LEU A 45 2.03 1.13 16.55
CA LEU A 45 3.00 1.17 15.47
C LEU A 45 4.41 1.42 16.02
N HIS A 46 5.38 0.78 15.39
CA HIS A 46 6.81 0.92 15.65
C HIS A 46 7.57 0.99 14.32
N GLY A 47 8.82 1.45 14.34
CA GLY A 47 9.67 1.52 13.13
C GLY A 47 10.31 2.89 12.97
N THR A 48 10.58 3.25 11.72
CA THR A 48 11.10 4.57 11.31
C THR A 48 10.50 4.94 9.95
N PRO A 49 10.55 6.21 9.50
CA PRO A 49 10.19 6.59 8.15
C PRO A 49 11.05 5.89 7.09
N GLY A 50 12.33 5.61 7.39
CA GLY A 50 13.26 4.95 6.48
C GLY A 50 12.91 3.48 6.26
N ASP A 51 12.63 2.74 7.34
CA ASP A 51 12.41 1.29 7.30
C ASP A 51 10.92 0.91 7.23
N GLY A 52 10.04 1.87 7.44
CA GLY A 52 8.60 1.72 7.47
C GLY A 52 8.03 1.45 8.87
N TYR A 53 6.77 1.83 9.06
CA TYR A 53 6.04 1.60 10.31
C TYR A 53 5.30 0.28 10.26
N TYR A 54 5.48 -0.54 11.28
CA TYR A 54 4.87 -1.86 11.37
C TYR A 54 4.01 -2.02 12.61
N THR A 55 3.11 -3.01 12.56
CA THR A 55 2.27 -3.41 13.69
C THR A 55 2.35 -4.91 13.93
N GLU A 56 2.09 -5.32 15.17
CA GLU A 56 2.12 -6.72 15.58
C GLU A 56 0.88 -7.47 15.07
N VAL A 57 1.10 -8.65 14.48
CA VAL A 57 0.06 -9.56 13.99
C VAL A 57 0.24 -10.95 14.60
N GLN A 58 -0.87 -11.67 14.73
CA GLN A 58 -0.91 -13.09 15.02
C GLN A 58 -1.58 -13.83 13.86
N ILE A 59 -0.94 -14.89 13.37
CA ILE A 59 -1.40 -15.69 12.22
C ILE A 59 -1.44 -17.16 12.60
N GLY A 60 -2.57 -17.82 12.30
CA GLY A 60 -2.74 -19.26 12.41
C GLY A 60 -3.22 -19.80 13.75
N THR A 61 -3.33 -21.13 13.82
CA THR A 61 -3.80 -21.89 14.98
C THR A 61 -2.85 -23.06 15.30
N PRO A 62 -2.04 -23.00 16.37
CA PRO A 62 -1.96 -21.92 17.36
C PRO A 62 -1.38 -20.63 16.76
N PRO A 63 -1.67 -19.46 17.37
CA PRO A 63 -1.23 -18.18 16.83
C PRO A 63 0.30 -18.03 16.82
N GLN A 64 0.87 -17.73 15.65
CA GLN A 64 2.28 -17.35 15.46
C GLN A 64 2.37 -15.82 15.36
N LYS A 65 3.32 -15.22 16.07
CA LYS A 65 3.45 -13.76 16.19
C LYS A 65 4.49 -13.19 15.23
N PHE A 66 4.12 -12.15 14.50
CA PHE A 66 4.97 -11.42 13.56
C PHE A 66 4.71 -9.92 13.62
N ASN A 67 5.46 -9.17 12.83
CA ASN A 67 5.27 -7.75 12.57
C ASN A 67 5.06 -7.53 11.07
N LEU A 68 4.08 -6.71 10.69
CA LEU A 68 3.78 -6.36 9.31
C LEU A 68 3.92 -4.86 9.08
N LEU A 69 4.65 -4.48 8.03
CA LEU A 69 4.68 -3.12 7.49
C LEU A 69 3.27 -2.67 7.14
N VAL A 70 2.85 -1.51 7.66
CA VAL A 70 1.55 -0.91 7.37
C VAL A 70 1.64 -0.09 6.09
N ASP A 71 0.97 -0.55 5.03
CA ASP A 71 1.13 0.00 3.69
C ASP A 71 -0.20 0.45 3.07
N THR A 72 -0.45 1.76 2.99
CA THR A 72 -1.60 2.32 2.27
C THR A 72 -1.37 2.40 0.75
N GLY A 73 -0.19 2.01 0.26
CA GLY A 73 0.20 1.92 -1.15
C GLY A 73 0.02 0.53 -1.79
N SER A 74 -0.51 -0.47 -1.07
CA SER A 74 -0.83 -1.79 -1.64
C SER A 74 -2.07 -2.43 -0.96
N SER A 75 -2.51 -3.59 -1.43
CA SER A 75 -3.76 -4.23 -0.99
C SER A 75 -3.64 -5.68 -0.52
N ASN A 76 -2.48 -6.29 -0.72
CA ASN A 76 -2.24 -7.67 -0.30
C ASN A 76 -1.72 -7.71 1.13
N LEU A 77 -2.19 -8.69 1.92
CA LEU A 77 -1.42 -9.18 3.06
C LEU A 77 -0.40 -10.19 2.53
N ALA A 78 0.87 -9.99 2.83
CA ALA A 78 1.92 -10.95 2.50
C ALA A 78 2.89 -11.11 3.68
N ILE A 79 3.32 -12.34 3.94
CA ILE A 79 4.18 -12.71 5.06
C ILE A 79 5.28 -13.65 4.57
N ALA A 80 6.49 -13.53 5.12
CA ALA A 80 7.55 -14.49 4.89
C ALA A 80 7.08 -15.93 5.14
N GLY A 81 7.09 -16.77 4.11
CA GLY A 81 6.77 -18.20 4.19
C GLY A 81 8.00 -19.11 4.12
N ALA A 82 9.19 -18.53 4.03
CA ALA A 82 10.47 -19.21 3.96
C ALA A 82 11.56 -18.43 4.72
N PRO A 83 12.67 -19.10 5.13
CA PRO A 83 13.82 -18.42 5.72
C PRO A 83 14.41 -17.34 4.79
N HIS A 84 14.92 -16.26 5.37
CA HIS A 84 15.57 -15.17 4.64
C HIS A 84 16.67 -14.54 5.50
N GLU A 85 17.72 -13.97 4.91
CA GLU A 85 18.91 -13.51 5.64
C GLU A 85 18.67 -12.29 6.54
N GLU A 86 17.79 -11.36 6.14
CA GLU A 86 17.40 -10.19 6.93
C GLU A 86 16.25 -10.46 7.92
N LEU A 87 15.77 -11.70 8.03
CA LEU A 87 14.63 -12.05 8.87
C LEU A 87 15.01 -12.97 10.02
N GLU A 88 14.60 -12.61 11.24
CA GLU A 88 14.75 -13.45 12.43
C GLU A 88 13.78 -14.64 12.46
N SER A 89 12.63 -14.50 11.79
CA SER A 89 11.57 -15.50 11.78
C SER A 89 10.70 -15.38 10.53
N PHE A 90 9.92 -16.42 10.25
CA PHE A 90 8.97 -16.51 9.16
C PHE A 90 7.77 -17.36 9.59
N TYR A 91 6.66 -17.25 8.86
CA TYR A 91 5.44 -17.98 9.14
C TYR A 91 5.54 -19.44 8.69
N VAL A 92 5.44 -20.37 9.66
CA VAL A 92 5.49 -21.82 9.44
C VAL A 92 4.06 -22.32 9.24
N HIS A 93 3.55 -22.18 8.02
CA HIS A 93 2.16 -22.51 7.69
C HIS A 93 1.76 -23.95 8.01
N GLN A 94 2.68 -24.93 7.89
CA GLN A 94 2.40 -26.33 8.22
C GLN A 94 2.11 -26.57 9.71
N SER A 95 2.48 -25.62 10.58
CA SER A 95 2.18 -25.70 12.02
C SER A 95 0.83 -25.06 12.39
N SER A 96 0.14 -24.45 11.43
CA SER A 96 -1.20 -23.88 11.62
C SER A 96 -2.28 -24.88 11.17
N SER A 97 -3.11 -25.31 12.11
CA SER A 97 -4.27 -26.17 11.83
C SER A 97 -5.41 -25.46 11.09
N SER A 98 -5.38 -24.13 11.02
CA SER A 98 -6.38 -23.31 10.31
C SER A 98 -5.91 -22.82 8.94
N TYR A 99 -4.67 -23.11 8.56
CA TYR A 99 -4.13 -22.74 7.25
C TYR A 99 -4.78 -23.55 6.13
N VAL A 100 -5.14 -22.86 5.06
CA VAL A 100 -5.69 -23.43 3.83
C VAL A 100 -4.85 -22.93 2.66
N ASP A 101 -4.24 -23.85 1.92
CA ASP A 101 -3.59 -23.55 0.65
C ASP A 101 -4.66 -23.29 -0.41
N LEU A 102 -4.54 -22.17 -1.15
CA LEU A 102 -5.46 -21.81 -2.23
C LEU A 102 -4.94 -22.23 -3.61
N GLY A 103 -3.75 -22.84 -3.69
CA GLY A 103 -3.21 -23.47 -4.90
C GLY A 103 -2.92 -22.49 -6.04
N LYS A 104 -2.64 -21.22 -5.70
CA LYS A 104 -2.38 -20.15 -6.67
C LYS A 104 -1.07 -19.44 -6.36
N ASP A 105 -0.29 -19.17 -7.38
CA ASP A 105 0.91 -18.34 -7.25
C ASP A 105 0.55 -16.85 -7.31
N VAL A 106 1.36 -16.04 -6.65
CA VAL A 106 1.23 -14.58 -6.63
C VAL A 106 2.60 -13.94 -6.73
N GLU A 107 2.70 -12.90 -7.55
CA GLU A 107 3.89 -12.10 -7.74
C GLU A 107 3.54 -10.62 -7.59
N MET A 108 4.38 -9.90 -6.85
CA MET A 108 4.25 -8.46 -6.65
C MET A 108 5.55 -7.77 -6.98
N VAL A 109 5.45 -6.71 -7.78
CA VAL A 109 6.57 -5.85 -8.15
C VAL A 109 6.29 -4.44 -7.65
N TYR A 110 7.16 -3.96 -6.76
CA TYR A 110 7.18 -2.60 -6.23
C TYR A 110 8.23 -1.77 -6.94
N THR A 111 8.31 -0.48 -6.60
CA THR A 111 9.30 0.43 -7.17
C THR A 111 10.76 0.00 -6.93
N GLN A 112 11.05 -0.56 -5.76
CA GLN A 112 12.43 -0.85 -5.33
C GLN A 112 12.65 -2.32 -4.97
N GLY A 113 11.66 -3.18 -5.15
CA GLY A 113 11.75 -4.59 -4.81
C GLY A 113 10.59 -5.39 -5.37
N SER A 114 10.68 -6.70 -5.23
CA SER A 114 9.65 -7.63 -5.67
C SER A 114 9.62 -8.86 -4.78
N TRP A 115 8.50 -9.56 -4.76
CA TRP A 115 8.42 -10.89 -4.17
C TRP A 115 7.50 -11.81 -4.96
N ARG A 116 7.73 -13.10 -4.79
CA ARG A 116 6.91 -14.21 -5.29
C ARG A 116 6.51 -15.10 -4.13
N GLY A 117 5.34 -15.71 -4.26
CA GLY A 117 4.80 -16.54 -3.21
C GLY A 117 3.60 -17.37 -3.65
N HIS A 118 3.03 -18.05 -2.67
CA HIS A 118 1.82 -18.86 -2.84
C HIS A 118 0.68 -18.25 -2.02
N LEU A 119 -0.50 -18.20 -2.61
CA LEU A 119 -1.70 -17.70 -1.96
C LEU A 119 -2.25 -18.76 -1.02
N GLY A 120 -2.48 -18.36 0.22
CA GLY A 120 -3.15 -19.16 1.24
C GLY A 120 -4.20 -18.33 1.97
N ARG A 121 -4.82 -18.96 2.95
CA ARG A 121 -5.81 -18.34 3.83
C ARG A 121 -5.61 -18.87 5.23
N ASP A 122 -5.63 -17.98 6.21
CA ASP A 122 -5.55 -18.37 7.61
C ASP A 122 -6.25 -17.35 8.52
N LEU A 123 -6.35 -17.67 9.80
CA LEU A 123 -6.83 -16.77 10.84
C LEU A 123 -5.76 -15.71 11.15
N VAL A 124 -6.11 -14.44 10.96
CA VAL A 124 -5.24 -13.28 11.19
C VAL A 124 -5.87 -12.37 12.23
N TRP A 125 -5.08 -11.92 13.20
CA TRP A 125 -5.53 -11.00 14.24
C TRP A 125 -4.45 -9.98 14.60
N PHE A 126 -4.86 -8.74 14.85
CA PHE A 126 -3.98 -7.65 15.25
C PHE A 126 -4.27 -7.24 16.70
N PRO A 127 -3.70 -7.92 17.70
CA PRO A 127 -4.11 -7.78 19.11
C PRO A 127 -3.88 -6.39 19.70
N LYS A 128 -3.07 -5.55 19.06
CA LYS A 128 -2.79 -4.16 19.47
C LYS A 128 -3.69 -3.12 18.80
N LEU A 129 -4.49 -3.53 17.81
CA LEU A 129 -5.44 -2.67 17.13
C LEU A 129 -6.83 -2.86 17.76
N GLN A 130 -7.42 -1.77 18.23
CA GLN A 130 -8.80 -1.79 18.71
C GLN A 130 -9.78 -2.06 17.58
N ASN A 131 -10.98 -2.54 17.91
CA ASN A 131 -12.03 -2.86 16.93
C ASN A 131 -11.58 -3.90 15.88
N THR A 132 -10.62 -4.75 16.24
CA THR A 132 -10.18 -5.90 15.43
C THR A 132 -10.35 -7.20 16.20
N GLU A 133 -10.74 -8.24 15.47
CA GLU A 133 -10.94 -9.59 15.98
C GLU A 133 -10.31 -10.59 15.01
N PRO A 134 -10.06 -11.85 15.42
CA PRO A 134 -9.56 -12.87 14.52
C PRO A 134 -10.44 -13.03 13.26
N LEU A 135 -9.81 -12.85 12.09
CA LEU A 135 -10.46 -12.86 10.79
C LEU A 135 -9.77 -13.86 9.86
N VAL A 136 -10.56 -14.73 9.23
CA VAL A 136 -10.07 -15.58 8.15
C VAL A 136 -9.74 -14.70 6.95
N THR A 137 -8.47 -14.61 6.59
CA THR A 137 -7.92 -13.62 5.67
C THR A 137 -7.07 -14.29 4.60
N ASP A 138 -7.19 -13.82 3.36
CA ASP A 138 -6.30 -14.22 2.26
C ASP A 138 -4.91 -13.61 2.47
N LEU A 139 -3.87 -14.43 2.35
CA LEU A 139 -2.48 -14.01 2.55
C LEU A 139 -1.55 -14.66 1.53
N ALA A 140 -0.48 -13.96 1.17
CA ALA A 140 0.59 -14.51 0.34
C ALA A 140 1.75 -15.00 1.22
N LEU A 141 2.15 -16.26 1.03
CA LEU A 141 3.36 -16.84 1.58
C LEU A 141 4.54 -16.49 0.67
N ILE A 142 5.35 -15.51 1.07
CA ILE A 142 6.52 -15.10 0.30
C ILE A 142 7.58 -16.20 0.38
N THR A 143 7.90 -16.80 -0.77
CA THR A 143 8.91 -17.86 -0.91
C THR A 143 10.21 -17.35 -1.52
N SER A 144 10.17 -16.22 -2.22
CA SER A 144 11.34 -15.57 -2.79
C SER A 144 11.10 -14.07 -2.88
N SER A 145 12.14 -13.27 -2.65
CA SER A 145 12.08 -11.83 -2.78
C SER A 145 13.38 -11.26 -3.34
N ASN A 146 13.33 -10.01 -3.78
CA ASN A 146 14.48 -9.23 -4.23
C ASN A 146 14.28 -7.79 -3.73
N ASN A 147 15.21 -7.30 -2.90
CA ASN A 147 15.17 -5.95 -2.31
C ASN A 147 13.80 -5.60 -1.67
N PHE A 148 13.14 -6.58 -1.05
CA PHE A 148 11.87 -6.38 -0.36
C PHE A 148 12.08 -6.18 1.14
N TYR A 149 12.77 -7.12 1.79
CA TYR A 149 13.07 -7.01 3.21
C TYR A 149 14.15 -5.97 3.45
N VAL A 150 13.96 -5.17 4.50
CA VAL A 150 14.92 -4.16 4.93
C VAL A 150 15.62 -4.69 6.17
N ASN A 151 16.96 -4.69 6.16
CA ASN A 151 17.76 -5.14 7.28
C ASN A 151 17.43 -4.34 8.55
N ASN A 152 17.28 -5.02 9.69
CA ASN A 152 16.89 -4.44 10.99
C ASN A 152 15.54 -3.70 11.02
N SER A 153 14.66 -3.91 10.02
CA SER A 153 13.34 -3.27 10.01
C SER A 153 12.34 -3.89 10.99
N HIS A 154 12.66 -5.08 11.53
CA HIS A 154 11.88 -5.85 12.50
C HIS A 154 10.51 -6.35 12.03
N TRP A 155 10.13 -6.15 10.76
CA TRP A 155 8.91 -6.70 10.16
C TRP A 155 9.22 -7.85 9.18
N GLN A 156 8.32 -8.84 9.11
CA GLN A 156 8.47 -10.08 8.32
C GLN A 156 7.52 -10.12 7.12
N GLY A 157 6.73 -9.06 6.93
CA GLY A 157 5.73 -8.98 5.87
C GLY A 157 5.10 -7.60 5.80
N ILE A 158 4.01 -7.52 5.04
CA ILE A 158 3.30 -6.29 4.73
C ILE A 158 1.79 -6.50 4.85
N ILE A 159 1.09 -5.47 5.31
CA ILE A 159 -0.36 -5.38 5.32
C ILE A 159 -0.82 -4.21 4.43
N GLY A 160 -1.30 -4.56 3.24
CA GLY A 160 -1.90 -3.61 2.32
C GLY A 160 -3.27 -3.14 2.79
N LEU A 161 -3.45 -1.82 2.91
CA LEU A 161 -4.70 -1.18 3.35
C LEU A 161 -5.48 -0.50 2.21
N ALA A 162 -4.93 -0.46 1.01
CA ALA A 162 -5.60 0.10 -0.17
C ALA A 162 -6.75 -0.79 -0.67
N PHE A 163 -7.36 -0.44 -1.80
CA PHE A 163 -8.59 -1.07 -2.30
C PHE A 163 -8.32 -2.32 -3.14
N ALA A 164 -9.29 -3.25 -3.16
CA ALA A 164 -9.19 -4.53 -3.87
C ALA A 164 -8.79 -4.45 -5.37
N ALA A 165 -8.92 -3.29 -6.01
CA ALA A 165 -8.48 -3.06 -7.38
C ALA A 165 -6.96 -3.25 -7.58
N LEU A 166 -6.15 -3.19 -6.51
CA LEU A 166 -4.70 -3.47 -6.54
C LEU A 166 -4.34 -4.89 -6.11
N SER A 167 -5.30 -5.67 -5.61
CA SER A 167 -5.05 -7.03 -5.14
C SER A 167 -4.54 -7.94 -6.26
N GLN A 168 -3.58 -8.79 -5.92
CA GLN A 168 -3.09 -9.86 -6.78
C GLN A 168 -3.26 -11.25 -6.13
N PRO A 169 -3.64 -12.29 -6.89
CA PRO A 169 -4.14 -12.22 -8.26
C PRO A 169 -5.48 -11.46 -8.34
N LYS A 170 -5.68 -10.71 -9.44
CA LYS A 170 -6.87 -9.86 -9.60
C LYS A 170 -8.17 -10.67 -9.47
N GLY A 171 -9.08 -10.20 -8.62
CA GLY A 171 -10.41 -10.77 -8.43
C GLY A 171 -10.46 -11.97 -7.47
N ASP A 172 -9.32 -12.48 -7.02
CA ASP A 172 -9.23 -13.67 -6.18
C ASP A 172 -8.94 -13.38 -4.70
N VAL A 173 -8.50 -12.16 -4.37
CA VAL A 173 -8.02 -11.79 -3.04
C VAL A 173 -8.85 -10.67 -2.46
N VAL A 174 -9.42 -10.91 -1.29
CA VAL A 174 -10.09 -9.89 -0.47
C VAL A 174 -9.05 -9.23 0.44
N PRO A 175 -8.77 -7.91 0.31
CA PRO A 175 -7.91 -7.21 1.25
C PRO A 175 -8.41 -7.35 2.69
N TRP A 176 -7.49 -7.42 3.65
CA TRP A 176 -7.84 -7.58 5.06
C TRP A 176 -8.84 -6.53 5.57
N PHE A 177 -8.66 -5.26 5.21
CA PHE A 177 -9.54 -4.18 5.67
C PHE A 177 -10.96 -4.29 5.09
N ASP A 178 -11.08 -4.73 3.82
CA ASP A 178 -12.36 -5.02 3.18
C ASP A 178 -13.08 -6.18 3.90
N GLY A 179 -12.35 -7.24 4.25
CA GLY A 179 -12.89 -8.36 5.03
C GLY A 179 -13.32 -7.97 6.44
N LEU A 180 -12.53 -7.14 7.12
CA LEU A 180 -12.83 -6.67 8.48
C LEU A 180 -14.12 -5.84 8.54
N THR A 181 -14.26 -4.87 7.64
CA THR A 181 -15.41 -3.96 7.59
C THR A 181 -16.69 -4.67 7.17
N ALA A 182 -16.59 -5.71 6.33
CA ALA A 182 -17.72 -6.54 5.94
C ALA A 182 -18.23 -7.43 7.09
N LYS A 183 -17.33 -7.94 7.96
CA LYS A 183 -17.66 -8.93 8.99
C LYS A 183 -18.04 -8.33 10.34
N ASN A 184 -17.36 -7.27 10.79
CA ASN A 184 -17.37 -6.88 12.20
C ASN A 184 -18.21 -5.62 12.50
N HIS A 185 -18.99 -5.10 11.54
CA HIS A 185 -19.66 -3.80 11.64
C HIS A 185 -18.71 -2.64 11.96
N THR A 186 -17.39 -2.85 11.83
CA THR A 186 -16.37 -1.82 11.96
C THR A 186 -16.59 -0.79 10.87
N ALA A 187 -16.63 0.49 11.26
CA ALA A 187 -16.76 1.58 10.29
C ALA A 187 -15.65 1.49 9.23
N ASN A 188 -16.01 1.74 7.97
CA ASN A 188 -15.09 1.66 6.83
C ASN A 188 -14.17 2.89 6.75
N THR A 189 -13.38 3.07 7.80
CA THR A 189 -12.44 4.17 7.99
C THR A 189 -11.34 3.76 8.97
N PHE A 190 -10.15 4.33 8.83
CA PHE A 190 -9.05 4.19 9.77
C PHE A 190 -8.23 5.48 9.81
N THR A 191 -7.51 5.71 10.90
CA THR A 191 -6.63 6.87 11.05
C THR A 191 -5.21 6.43 11.37
N ILE A 192 -4.23 7.03 10.70
CA ILE A 192 -2.80 6.83 10.97
C ILE A 192 -2.23 8.10 11.58
N GLN A 193 -1.52 7.94 12.69
CA GLN A 193 -0.69 8.96 13.32
C GLN A 193 0.74 8.43 13.40
N LEU A 194 1.66 9.00 12.63
CA LEU A 194 3.08 8.65 12.68
C LEU A 194 3.81 9.68 13.55
N CYS A 195 4.45 9.18 14.60
CA CYS A 195 5.17 10.00 15.57
C CYS A 195 6.66 9.71 15.49
N GLY A 196 7.44 10.77 15.36
CA GLY A 196 8.85 10.68 15.58
C GLY A 196 9.59 11.84 14.96
N PRO A 197 10.88 11.94 15.29
CA PRO A 197 11.52 11.16 16.36
C PRO A 197 11.34 11.82 17.72
N PHE A 198 11.34 11.01 18.78
CA PHE A 198 11.43 11.51 20.16
C PHE A 198 12.49 10.72 20.94
N ARG A 199 13.15 11.41 21.88
CA ARG A 199 14.17 10.79 22.75
C ARG A 199 13.48 10.08 23.92
N GLN A 200 13.79 8.80 24.11
CA GLN A 200 13.44 8.03 25.29
C GLN A 200 14.72 7.48 25.92
N GLY A 201 15.27 8.20 26.90
CA GLY A 201 16.62 7.95 27.40
C GLY A 201 17.66 8.23 26.30
N ASN A 202 18.60 7.31 26.10
CA ASN A 202 19.65 7.41 25.07
C ASN A 202 19.23 6.85 23.70
N VAL A 203 17.96 6.45 23.53
CA VAL A 203 17.46 5.85 22.28
C VAL A 203 16.45 6.79 21.63
N THR A 204 16.70 7.12 20.37
CA THR A 204 15.72 7.79 19.50
C THR A 204 14.74 6.74 19.00
N ARG A 205 13.43 7.00 19.19
CA ARG A 205 12.38 6.09 18.74
C ARG A 205 11.41 6.82 17.81
N HIS A 206 10.88 6.09 16.82
CA HIS A 206 9.62 6.45 16.19
C HIS A 206 8.56 5.40 16.57
N GLN A 207 7.36 5.90 16.75
CA GLN A 207 6.20 5.12 17.12
C GLN A 207 4.98 5.71 16.43
N GLY A 208 3.84 5.08 16.55
CA GLY A 208 2.63 5.65 15.99
C GLY A 208 1.40 4.90 16.44
N LYS A 209 0.28 5.36 15.91
CA LYS A 209 -1.02 4.77 16.17
C LYS A 209 -1.73 4.53 14.85
N LEU A 210 -2.22 3.31 14.69
CA LEU A 210 -3.22 2.94 13.72
C LEU A 210 -4.53 2.73 14.47
N TYR A 211 -5.52 3.56 14.15
CA TYR A 211 -6.86 3.50 14.70
C TYR A 211 -7.79 2.88 13.66
N ILE A 212 -8.54 1.86 14.04
CA ILE A 212 -9.46 1.16 13.16
C ILE A 212 -10.90 1.52 13.53
N GLY A 213 -11.69 1.93 12.54
CA GLY A 213 -13.02 2.47 12.75
C GLY A 213 -13.02 3.99 12.98
N SER A 214 -14.17 4.53 13.40
CA SER A 214 -14.41 5.97 13.50
C SER A 214 -13.73 6.64 14.69
N ASP A 215 -13.34 5.89 15.72
CA ASP A 215 -12.61 6.42 16.86
C ASP A 215 -11.14 6.64 16.48
N ALA A 216 -10.73 7.90 16.37
CA ALA A 216 -9.37 8.30 16.05
C ALA A 216 -8.52 8.58 17.31
N GLY A 217 -9.01 8.22 18.49
CA GLY A 217 -8.31 8.41 19.76
C GLY A 217 -7.91 9.86 20.02
N ASP A 218 -6.59 10.11 20.09
CA ASP A 218 -6.04 11.43 20.41
C ASP A 218 -5.93 12.34 19.18
N CYS A 219 -6.22 11.82 17.99
CA CYS A 219 -6.20 12.61 16.77
C CYS A 219 -7.39 13.59 16.73
N PRO A 220 -7.15 14.88 16.46
CA PRO A 220 -8.23 15.83 16.23
C PRO A 220 -9.06 15.43 15.01
N ALA A 221 -10.31 15.92 14.96
CA ALA A 221 -11.12 15.83 13.75
C ALA A 221 -10.40 16.48 12.56
N PRO A 222 -10.51 15.93 11.34
CA PRO A 222 -9.87 16.50 10.16
C PRO A 222 -10.23 17.98 9.96
N SER A 223 -9.22 18.85 10.00
CA SER A 223 -9.37 20.28 9.70
C SER A 223 -9.65 20.50 8.20
N VAL A 224 -9.20 19.56 7.38
CA VAL A 224 -9.24 19.62 5.92
C VAL A 224 -9.40 18.21 5.35
N THR A 225 -10.13 18.09 4.24
CA THR A 225 -10.38 16.81 3.57
C THR A 225 -10.14 16.93 2.06
N SER A 226 -9.71 15.83 1.46
CA SER A 226 -9.48 15.68 0.03
C SER A 226 -10.29 14.48 -0.49
N PRO A 227 -11.04 14.60 -1.59
CA PRO A 227 -11.72 13.46 -2.18
C PRO A 227 -10.73 12.42 -2.72
N ILE A 228 -11.07 11.14 -2.54
CA ILE A 228 -10.38 10.02 -3.19
C ILE A 228 -10.88 9.96 -4.64
N ARG A 229 -9.97 10.20 -5.60
CA ARG A 229 -10.34 10.29 -7.02
C ARG A 229 -10.86 8.96 -7.57
N ARG A 230 -10.20 7.86 -7.23
CA ARG A 230 -10.55 6.50 -7.63
C ARG A 230 -10.24 5.54 -6.47
N PRO A 231 -11.08 4.55 -6.18
CA PRO A 231 -10.82 3.56 -5.13
C PRO A 231 -9.93 2.43 -5.66
N TRP A 232 -8.64 2.71 -5.81
CA TRP A 232 -7.59 1.74 -6.18
C TRP A 232 -6.43 1.92 -5.21
N PHE A 233 -5.70 3.02 -5.35
CA PHE A 233 -4.93 3.67 -4.28
C PHE A 233 -5.80 4.69 -3.55
N TYR A 234 -5.25 5.26 -2.48
CA TYR A 234 -5.69 6.53 -1.90
C TYR A 234 -5.23 7.71 -2.77
N GLU A 235 -5.80 7.78 -3.98
CA GLU A 235 -5.43 8.78 -4.99
C GLU A 235 -6.05 10.14 -4.67
N VAL A 236 -5.19 11.15 -4.55
CA VAL A 236 -5.54 12.56 -4.38
C VAL A 236 -5.08 13.37 -5.58
N LEU A 237 -5.60 14.58 -5.74
CA LEU A 237 -5.13 15.53 -6.76
C LEU A 237 -4.21 16.58 -6.13
N VAL A 238 -3.09 16.89 -6.78
CA VAL A 238 -2.20 17.99 -6.41
C VAL A 238 -2.35 19.10 -7.43
N VAL A 239 -2.70 20.31 -6.99
CA VAL A 239 -3.05 21.41 -7.91
C VAL A 239 -1.93 22.44 -8.07
N ALA A 240 -1.07 22.59 -7.07
CA ALA A 240 0.14 23.41 -7.14
C ALA A 240 1.19 22.87 -6.15
N MET A 241 2.38 23.43 -6.16
CA MET A 241 3.37 23.30 -5.09
C MET A 241 4.10 24.61 -4.91
N ALA A 242 4.50 24.92 -3.68
CA ALA A 242 5.33 26.08 -3.37
C ALA A 242 6.52 25.70 -2.49
N ILE A 243 7.62 26.40 -2.71
CA ILE A 243 8.86 26.30 -1.92
C ILE A 243 9.05 27.66 -1.23
N GLY A 244 8.94 27.69 0.09
CA GLY A 244 8.90 28.93 0.85
C GLY A 244 7.71 29.78 0.41
N LYS A 245 7.97 30.96 -0.16
CA LYS A 245 6.93 31.85 -0.71
C LYS A 245 6.75 31.73 -2.22
N THR A 246 7.58 30.95 -2.91
CA THR A 246 7.56 30.82 -4.38
C THR A 246 6.65 29.69 -4.81
N VAL A 247 5.55 30.00 -5.52
CA VAL A 247 4.73 28.99 -6.20
C VAL A 247 5.45 28.53 -7.46
N LEU A 248 5.56 27.21 -7.66
CA LEU A 248 6.20 26.64 -8.84
C LEU A 248 5.30 26.79 -10.07
N ASP A 249 5.85 27.43 -11.11
CA ASP A 249 5.19 27.58 -12.41
C ASP A 249 5.28 26.28 -13.22
N ILE A 250 4.43 25.33 -12.86
CA ILE A 250 4.32 24.03 -13.53
C ILE A 250 2.84 23.77 -13.80
N PRO A 251 2.46 23.38 -15.04
CA PRO A 251 1.09 22.99 -15.34
C PRO A 251 0.62 21.90 -14.39
N CYS A 252 -0.53 22.11 -13.73
CA CYS A 252 -0.92 21.28 -12.60
C CYS A 252 -1.09 19.79 -12.94
N VAL A 253 -1.44 19.46 -14.19
CA VAL A 253 -1.47 18.09 -14.71
C VAL A 253 -0.14 17.35 -14.54
N LYS A 254 1.00 18.06 -14.55
CA LYS A 254 2.32 17.45 -14.39
C LYS A 254 2.57 16.97 -12.97
N TYR A 255 1.95 17.60 -11.96
CA TYR A 255 2.00 17.11 -10.59
C TYR A 255 1.39 15.73 -10.45
N ASN A 256 0.37 15.42 -11.27
CA ASN A 256 -0.43 14.19 -11.19
C ASN A 256 -0.10 13.19 -12.31
N THR A 257 1.06 13.31 -12.96
CA THR A 257 1.49 12.36 -14.00
C THR A 257 1.44 10.93 -13.44
N ALA A 258 0.70 10.05 -14.11
CA ALA A 258 0.23 8.73 -13.63
C ALA A 258 -0.81 8.82 -12.48
N SER A 259 -0.38 9.18 -11.28
CA SER A 259 -1.25 9.35 -10.10
C SER A 259 -0.50 10.10 -8.99
N SER A 260 -1.24 10.67 -8.03
CA SER A 260 -0.69 11.16 -6.76
C SER A 260 -1.44 10.44 -5.64
N ILE A 261 -0.72 9.79 -4.72
CA ILE A 261 -1.34 8.92 -3.69
C ILE A 261 -0.79 9.24 -2.31
N VAL A 262 -1.51 8.86 -1.27
CA VAL A 262 -1.07 8.89 0.14
C VAL A 262 -0.61 7.48 0.54
N ASP A 263 0.68 7.31 0.82
CA ASP A 263 1.34 6.00 0.94
C ASP A 263 2.26 5.91 2.17
N SER A 264 1.82 5.18 3.20
CA SER A 264 2.64 4.90 4.40
C SER A 264 3.75 3.87 4.17
N GLY A 265 3.69 3.05 3.12
CA GLY A 265 4.70 2.03 2.80
C GLY A 265 5.86 2.56 1.95
N THR A 266 5.86 3.85 1.65
CA THR A 266 6.97 4.54 0.98
C THR A 266 7.59 5.53 1.96
N SER A 267 8.90 5.54 2.16
CA SER A 267 9.55 6.54 3.02
C SER A 267 9.41 7.97 2.46
N ASN A 268 9.86 8.16 1.22
CA ASN A 268 10.19 9.48 0.68
C ASN A 268 8.99 10.21 0.04
N LEU A 269 8.99 11.54 0.08
CA LEU A 269 8.18 12.34 -0.85
C LEU A 269 8.72 12.12 -2.27
N ARG A 270 8.00 11.32 -3.06
CA ARG A 270 8.38 11.08 -4.46
C ARG A 270 7.61 12.02 -5.37
N LEU A 271 8.34 12.62 -6.30
CA LEU A 271 7.85 13.63 -7.23
C LEU A 271 8.12 13.17 -8.68
N PRO A 272 7.26 13.49 -9.66
CA PRO A 272 7.54 13.23 -11.06
C PRO A 272 8.82 13.95 -11.46
N SER A 273 9.65 13.35 -12.33
CA SER A 273 11.00 13.87 -12.64
C SER A 273 11.04 15.37 -12.96
N LYS A 274 10.10 15.90 -13.76
CA LYS A 274 10.03 17.34 -14.08
C LYS A 274 9.75 18.21 -12.86
N VAL A 275 8.86 17.74 -11.99
CA VAL A 275 8.46 18.42 -10.76
C VAL A 275 9.58 18.35 -9.73
N PHE A 276 10.20 17.18 -9.57
CA PHE A 276 11.35 16.99 -8.69
C PHE A 276 12.48 17.95 -9.04
N LYS A 277 12.84 18.04 -10.32
CA LYS A 277 13.89 18.95 -10.81
C LYS A 277 13.56 20.41 -10.51
N ALA A 278 12.30 20.82 -10.67
CA ALA A 278 11.87 22.18 -10.38
C ALA A 278 11.89 22.49 -8.88
N VAL A 279 11.40 21.57 -8.03
CA VAL A 279 11.50 21.68 -6.58
C VAL A 279 12.96 21.80 -6.15
N LEU A 280 13.82 20.94 -6.68
CA LEU A 280 15.24 20.95 -6.34
C LEU A 280 15.95 22.23 -6.80
N ALA A 281 15.63 22.73 -8.00
CA ALA A 281 16.18 23.98 -8.51
C ALA A 281 15.77 25.18 -7.63
N GLU A 282 14.50 25.24 -7.20
CA GLU A 282 14.03 26.33 -6.34
C GLU A 282 14.58 26.21 -4.91
N LEU A 283 14.70 25.00 -4.35
CA LEU A 283 15.39 24.76 -3.07
C LEU A 283 16.82 25.30 -3.13
N ARG A 284 17.61 24.88 -4.12
CA ARG A 284 19.00 25.32 -4.31
C ARG A 284 19.13 26.83 -4.41
N LYS A 285 18.20 27.47 -5.13
CA LYS A 285 18.17 28.92 -5.28
C LYS A 285 17.90 29.63 -3.96
N GLN A 286 16.99 29.13 -3.13
CA GLN A 286 16.67 29.74 -1.83
C GLN A 286 17.75 29.48 -0.77
N THR A 287 18.49 28.37 -0.89
CA THR A 287 19.55 27.99 0.03
C THR A 287 20.97 28.31 -0.49
N SER A 288 21.11 29.16 -1.50
CA SER A 288 22.44 29.45 -2.08
C SER A 288 23.35 30.27 -1.15
N ALA A 289 22.76 30.95 -0.17
CA ALA A 289 23.47 31.79 0.80
C ALA A 289 23.68 31.11 2.16
N THR A 290 23.37 29.81 2.28
CA THR A 290 23.58 29.06 3.53
C THR A 290 25.07 28.90 3.82
N GLU A 291 25.46 29.02 5.08
CA GLU A 291 26.81 28.74 5.56
C GLU A 291 26.77 27.57 6.56
N PRO A 292 27.51 26.46 6.32
CA PRO A 292 28.26 26.16 5.09
C PRO A 292 27.34 25.93 3.86
N PRO A 293 27.86 26.12 2.62
CA PRO A 293 27.11 25.84 1.39
C PRO A 293 26.67 24.37 1.32
N LEU A 294 25.45 24.12 0.84
CA LEU A 294 24.91 22.77 0.69
C LEU A 294 25.57 22.06 -0.52
N PRO A 295 26.32 20.95 -0.32
CA PRO A 295 27.00 20.26 -1.40
C PRO A 295 26.02 19.56 -2.37
N GLU A 296 26.47 19.24 -3.58
CA GLU A 296 25.64 18.49 -4.55
C GLU A 296 25.24 17.11 -4.00
N ASP A 297 26.14 16.48 -3.24
CA ASP A 297 25.92 15.16 -2.65
C ASP A 297 24.91 15.18 -1.49
N PHE A 298 24.72 16.33 -0.84
CA PHE A 298 23.58 16.53 0.05
C PHE A 298 22.27 16.45 -0.72
N TRP A 299 22.22 17.03 -1.92
CA TRP A 299 21.03 16.95 -2.75
C TRP A 299 20.83 15.57 -3.39
N SER A 300 21.83 14.73 -3.57
CA SER A 300 21.57 13.33 -3.96
C SER A 300 21.12 12.46 -2.78
N GLY A 301 21.25 12.97 -1.54
CA GLY A 301 21.07 12.18 -0.31
C GLY A 301 22.26 11.25 -0.04
N SER A 302 23.42 11.55 -0.63
CA SER A 302 24.65 10.78 -0.50
C SER A 302 25.54 11.26 0.64
N GLU A 303 25.44 12.54 1.04
CA GLU A 303 26.21 13.11 2.15
C GLU A 303 25.34 13.95 3.08
N GLU A 304 25.73 13.97 4.36
CA GLU A 304 25.12 14.82 5.39
C GLU A 304 25.77 16.21 5.43
N ILE A 305 25.05 17.19 5.96
CA ILE A 305 25.58 18.52 6.25
C ILE A 305 25.45 18.85 7.74
N CYS A 306 26.52 19.34 8.33
CA CYS A 306 26.58 19.60 9.77
C CYS A 306 26.65 21.09 10.08
N TRP A 307 25.84 21.52 11.05
CA TRP A 307 25.92 22.85 11.65
C TRP A 307 26.34 22.75 13.12
N GLN A 308 26.94 23.82 13.63
CA GLN A 308 27.13 23.97 15.07
C GLN A 308 25.76 24.12 15.77
N PRO A 309 25.58 23.68 17.03
CA PRO A 309 24.30 23.71 17.72
C PRO A 309 23.67 25.11 17.90
N ASP A 310 24.48 26.16 17.78
CA ASP A 310 24.09 27.57 17.86
C ASP A 310 23.76 28.21 16.49
N HIS A 311 23.96 27.48 15.38
CA HIS A 311 23.68 27.97 14.03
C HIS A 311 22.23 27.73 13.61
N GLU A 312 21.55 28.80 13.21
CA GLU A 312 20.20 28.84 12.59
C GLU A 312 20.18 28.28 11.14
N GLY A 313 21.00 27.27 10.82
CA GLY A 313 21.08 26.71 9.46
C GLY A 313 19.74 26.15 8.95
N MET A 314 18.93 25.62 9.87
CA MET A 314 17.58 25.10 9.61
C MET A 314 16.57 26.18 9.18
N ASP A 315 16.71 27.42 9.67
CA ASP A 315 15.79 28.52 9.34
C ASP A 315 15.93 29.00 7.89
N CYS A 316 17.07 28.67 7.27
CA CYS A 316 17.36 28.98 5.88
C CYS A 316 16.71 27.98 4.90
N ILE A 317 16.23 26.83 5.40
CA ILE A 317 15.65 25.80 4.56
C ILE A 317 14.13 26.04 4.46
N PRO A 318 13.57 26.20 3.25
CA PRO A 318 12.19 26.66 3.11
C PRO A 318 11.15 25.55 3.32
N ASN A 319 9.98 25.90 3.84
CA ASN A 319 8.86 24.95 3.92
C ASN A 319 8.42 24.47 2.52
N ILE A 320 7.99 23.22 2.42
CA ILE A 320 7.33 22.68 1.21
C ILE A 320 5.83 22.72 1.42
N THR A 321 5.13 23.31 0.45
CA THR A 321 3.69 23.48 0.50
C THR A 321 3.03 22.70 -0.63
N VAL A 322 2.16 21.75 -0.29
CA VAL A 322 1.44 20.90 -1.26
C VAL A 322 -0.07 21.20 -1.19
N PRO A 323 -0.58 22.06 -2.08
CA PRO A 323 -2.01 22.22 -2.28
C PRO A 323 -2.63 20.98 -2.96
N SER A 324 -3.63 20.38 -2.32
CA SER A 324 -4.37 19.21 -2.79
C SER A 324 -5.87 19.47 -3.01
N SER A 325 -6.50 18.51 -3.69
CA SER A 325 -7.82 18.54 -4.33
C SER A 325 -8.91 19.31 -3.59
N PRO A 326 -9.82 19.96 -4.34
CA PRO A 326 -10.82 20.80 -3.70
C PRO A 326 -11.89 20.02 -2.94
N ARG A 327 -12.43 20.69 -1.91
CA ARG A 327 -13.69 20.35 -1.25
C ARG A 327 -14.86 20.59 -2.21
N SER A 328 -16.05 20.13 -1.84
CA SER A 328 -17.34 20.44 -2.50
C SER A 328 -17.64 21.94 -2.73
N ASN A 329 -16.79 22.86 -2.25
CA ASN A 329 -16.92 24.32 -2.36
C ASN A 329 -15.72 25.02 -3.05
N ASN A 330 -14.91 24.32 -3.85
CA ASN A 330 -13.70 24.87 -4.52
C ASN A 330 -12.56 25.35 -3.59
N SER A 331 -12.52 24.96 -2.30
CA SER A 331 -11.37 25.26 -1.43
C SER A 331 -10.23 24.27 -1.66
N VAL A 332 -8.98 24.75 -1.80
CA VAL A 332 -7.78 23.92 -1.96
C VAL A 332 -7.14 23.68 -0.59
N LEU A 333 -6.83 22.41 -0.28
CA LEU A 333 -6.15 22.01 0.96
C LEU A 333 -4.67 22.32 0.84
N ILE A 334 -4.09 23.13 1.72
CA ILE A 334 -2.66 23.42 1.73
C ILE A 334 -1.98 22.72 2.91
N ILE A 335 -1.11 21.76 2.61
CA ILE A 335 -0.23 21.12 3.60
C ILE A 335 1.13 21.81 3.53
N THR A 336 1.52 22.50 4.60
CA THR A 336 2.84 23.13 4.70
C THR A 336 3.71 22.32 5.67
N THR A 337 4.69 21.60 5.13
CA THR A 337 5.63 20.79 5.91
C THR A 337 6.90 21.58 6.20
N SER A 338 7.39 21.51 7.44
CA SER A 338 8.68 22.05 7.83
C SER A 338 9.85 21.25 7.22
N PRO A 339 11.07 21.80 7.15
CA PRO A 339 12.25 21.06 6.67
C PRO A 339 12.53 19.79 7.46
N LEU A 340 12.19 19.78 8.74
CA LEU A 340 12.27 18.58 9.60
C LEU A 340 11.50 17.38 9.04
N SER A 341 10.41 17.61 8.31
CA SER A 341 9.70 16.54 7.63
C SER A 341 10.62 15.94 6.55
N TYR A 342 11.05 16.70 5.54
CA TYR A 342 11.69 16.13 4.36
C TYR A 342 13.22 15.98 4.41
N LEU A 343 13.87 16.43 5.49
CA LEU A 343 15.30 16.21 5.77
C LEU A 343 15.55 15.14 6.82
N GLY A 344 14.51 14.54 7.40
CA GLY A 344 14.67 13.60 8.52
C GLY A 344 15.19 14.30 9.77
N GLN A 345 15.70 13.54 10.74
CA GLN A 345 16.28 14.10 11.96
C GLN A 345 17.79 14.25 11.90
N PRO A 346 18.33 15.15 12.75
CA PRO A 346 19.74 15.33 12.79
C PRO A 346 20.45 14.20 13.54
N ILE A 347 21.63 13.83 13.04
CA ILE A 347 22.55 12.93 13.71
C ILE A 347 23.44 13.80 14.62
N ASP A 348 23.43 13.48 15.91
CA ASP A 348 24.22 14.16 16.94
C ASP A 348 25.64 13.58 16.90
N VAL A 349 26.53 14.25 16.18
CA VAL A 349 27.94 13.84 16.03
C VAL A 349 28.77 14.86 16.80
N SER A 350 29.18 14.47 18.01
CA SER A 350 30.13 15.16 18.90
C SER A 350 30.37 16.65 18.56
N GLU A 351 29.59 17.54 19.18
CA GLU A 351 29.64 19.01 19.04
C GLU A 351 29.05 19.60 17.74
N THR A 352 28.43 18.79 16.87
CA THR A 352 27.72 19.25 15.66
C THR A 352 26.41 18.51 15.39
N ILE A 353 25.46 19.19 14.74
CA ILE A 353 24.14 18.68 14.35
C ILE A 353 24.15 18.44 12.83
N CYS A 354 24.14 17.18 12.41
CA CYS A 354 24.25 16.78 11.00
C CYS A 354 22.90 16.39 10.39
N TRP A 355 22.59 16.82 9.17
CA TRP A 355 21.33 16.55 8.46
C TRP A 355 21.62 15.85 7.14
N LEU A 356 20.93 14.74 6.89
CA LEU A 356 21.02 14.03 5.62
C LEU A 356 19.71 14.21 4.86
N ARG A 357 19.75 14.59 3.58
CA ARG A 357 18.54 14.59 2.75
C ARG A 357 18.13 13.15 2.44
N THR A 358 17.35 12.55 3.31
CA THR A 358 16.92 11.15 3.18
C THR A 358 15.70 10.99 2.26
N HIS A 359 14.93 12.06 1.99
CA HIS A 359 13.49 11.87 1.71
C HIS A 359 12.90 12.46 0.42
N THR A 360 13.69 12.82 -0.59
CA THR A 360 13.14 13.20 -1.90
C THR A 360 14.00 12.63 -3.03
N GLY A 361 13.41 11.84 -3.92
CA GLY A 361 14.12 11.19 -5.04
C GLY A 361 13.31 11.18 -6.35
N THR A 362 13.99 10.95 -7.47
CA THR A 362 13.35 10.75 -8.79
C THR A 362 12.79 9.35 -8.92
N LEU A 363 11.61 9.23 -9.52
CA LEU A 363 11.01 7.96 -9.89
C LEU A 363 10.88 7.88 -11.41
N GLY A 364 10.97 6.65 -11.92
CA GLY A 364 10.31 6.28 -13.17
C GLY A 364 8.78 6.49 -13.05
N ALA A 365 8.00 5.93 -13.99
CA ALA A 365 6.66 6.40 -14.35
C ALA A 365 5.51 6.43 -13.29
N GLN A 366 5.74 6.25 -11.98
CA GLN A 366 4.68 6.32 -10.94
C GLN A 366 5.11 7.12 -9.69
N ARG A 367 4.24 7.99 -9.16
CA ARG A 367 4.52 8.90 -8.02
C ARG A 367 3.77 8.43 -6.77
N ARG A 368 4.42 8.50 -5.59
CA ARG A 368 3.82 8.18 -4.26
C ARG A 368 4.17 9.27 -3.21
N THR A 369 3.20 9.74 -2.42
CA THR A 369 3.50 10.61 -1.26
C THR A 369 3.85 9.69 -0.09
N GLY A 370 5.12 9.69 0.31
CA GLY A 370 5.61 8.80 1.37
C GLY A 370 5.28 9.23 2.81
N ALA A 371 5.54 8.31 3.74
CA ALA A 371 5.43 8.37 5.20
C ALA A 371 6.03 9.65 5.82
N VAL A 372 7.05 10.24 5.20
CA VAL A 372 7.70 11.45 5.66
C VAL A 372 6.79 12.69 5.65
N ILE A 373 5.81 12.76 4.75
CA ILE A 373 4.78 13.81 4.81
C ILE A 373 3.70 13.47 5.85
N LEU A 374 3.54 12.20 6.21
CA LEU A 374 2.53 11.76 7.16
C LEU A 374 2.98 11.96 8.61
N GLU A 375 4.29 12.00 8.89
CA GLU A 375 4.80 12.44 10.20
C GLU A 375 4.38 13.89 10.47
N GLY A 376 3.83 14.15 11.66
CA GLY A 376 3.27 15.46 12.01
C GLY A 376 1.79 15.63 11.64
N LEU A 377 1.16 14.63 11.02
CA LEU A 377 -0.26 14.62 10.68
C LEU A 377 -1.00 13.43 11.31
N CYS A 378 -2.26 13.68 11.63
CA CYS A 378 -3.28 12.65 11.76
C CYS A 378 -3.99 12.52 10.41
N VAL A 379 -3.89 11.35 9.78
CA VAL A 379 -4.42 11.10 8.43
C VAL A 379 -5.53 10.07 8.51
N THR A 380 -6.76 10.52 8.26
CA THR A 380 -7.97 9.69 8.30
C THR A 380 -8.35 9.23 6.90
N PHE A 381 -8.34 7.94 6.66
CA PHE A 381 -8.73 7.31 5.40
C PHE A 381 -10.20 6.89 5.46
N ASP A 382 -11.10 7.83 5.20
CA ASP A 382 -12.54 7.61 5.22
C ASP A 382 -13.02 7.00 3.89
N ARG A 383 -12.93 5.68 3.79
CA ARG A 383 -13.36 4.91 2.62
C ARG A 383 -14.89 4.94 2.45
N ALA A 384 -15.65 5.07 3.54
CA ALA A 384 -17.12 5.15 3.50
C ALA A 384 -17.61 6.39 2.74
N HIS A 385 -16.93 7.52 2.91
CA HIS A 385 -17.26 8.79 2.25
C HIS A 385 -16.34 9.13 1.07
N ALA A 386 -15.42 8.21 0.70
CA ALA A 386 -14.42 8.41 -0.34
C ALA A 386 -13.58 9.69 -0.14
N THR A 387 -13.10 9.93 1.08
CA THR A 387 -12.25 11.09 1.43
C THR A 387 -11.04 10.71 2.26
N ILE A 388 -10.00 11.55 2.20
CA ILE A 388 -8.87 11.53 3.11
C ILE A 388 -8.90 12.82 3.92
N GLY A 389 -8.97 12.70 5.24
CA GLY A 389 -8.91 13.81 6.18
C GLY A 389 -7.49 14.01 6.71
N PHE A 390 -7.12 15.27 6.93
CA PHE A 390 -5.85 15.63 7.55
C PHE A 390 -6.12 16.56 8.73
N ALA A 391 -5.46 16.28 9.85
CA ALA A 391 -5.37 17.13 11.02
C ALA A 391 -3.91 17.24 11.45
N GLU A 392 -3.56 18.33 12.12
CA GLU A 392 -2.24 18.48 12.74
C GLU A 392 -2.12 17.46 13.88
N SER A 393 -1.00 16.74 13.91
CA SER A 393 -0.74 15.76 14.97
C SER A 393 -0.16 16.43 16.20
N SER A 394 -0.44 15.87 17.38
CA SER A 394 0.22 16.25 18.63
C SER A 394 1.68 15.76 18.75
N CYS A 395 2.16 15.00 17.77
CA CYS A 395 3.50 14.42 17.72
C CYS A 395 4.10 14.55 16.31
N GLY A 396 5.43 14.43 16.21
CA GLY A 396 6.16 14.53 14.96
C GLY A 396 6.54 15.98 14.60
N PRO A 397 7.10 16.21 13.40
CA PRO A 397 7.46 17.55 12.93
C PRO A 397 6.25 18.47 12.86
N ALA A 398 6.47 19.76 13.09
CA ALA A 398 5.40 20.74 12.93
C ALA A 398 4.95 20.80 11.47
N VAL A 399 3.64 20.63 11.27
CA VAL A 399 2.94 20.78 10.00
C VAL A 399 1.84 21.81 10.19
N LYS A 400 1.69 22.72 9.22
CA LYS A 400 0.61 23.71 9.23
C LYS A 400 -0.40 23.38 8.16
N LEU A 401 -1.66 23.23 8.56
CA LEU A 401 -2.78 23.05 7.66
C LEU A 401 -3.47 24.38 7.42
N SER A 402 -3.77 24.69 6.15
CA SER A 402 -4.58 25.84 5.80
C SER A 402 -5.50 25.52 4.63
N SER A 403 -6.57 26.28 4.50
CA SER A 403 -7.44 26.24 3.33
C SER A 403 -7.40 27.61 2.66
N ILE A 404 -7.17 27.63 1.34
CA ILE A 404 -7.35 28.85 0.55
C ILE A 404 -8.45 28.60 -0.46
N TYR A 405 -9.36 29.55 -0.57
CA TYR A 405 -10.32 29.64 -1.66
C TYR A 405 -9.69 30.47 -2.78
N ASN A 406 -9.38 29.83 -3.90
CA ASN A 406 -9.15 30.55 -5.15
C ASN A 406 -9.56 29.63 -6.31
N GLY A 407 -10.72 29.93 -6.89
CA GLY A 407 -11.47 29.08 -7.82
C GLY A 407 -10.76 28.80 -9.14
N SER A 408 -9.79 27.89 -9.11
CA SER A 408 -9.20 27.30 -10.31
C SER A 408 -9.96 26.04 -10.71
N ASP A 409 -10.13 25.83 -12.02
CA ASP A 409 -10.71 24.62 -12.59
C ASP A 409 -9.76 23.43 -12.36
N TRP A 410 -9.89 22.80 -11.19
CA TRP A 410 -9.07 21.66 -10.79
C TRP A 410 -9.22 20.46 -11.74
N HIS A 411 -10.30 20.38 -12.52
CA HIS A 411 -10.47 19.32 -13.50
C HIS A 411 -9.34 19.32 -14.54
N SER A 412 -8.73 20.48 -14.83
CA SER A 412 -7.57 20.56 -15.74
C SER A 412 -6.31 19.91 -15.18
N CYS A 413 -6.25 19.63 -13.87
CA CYS A 413 -5.10 19.01 -13.21
C CYS A 413 -5.13 17.48 -13.28
N VAL A 414 -6.25 16.91 -13.76
CA VAL A 414 -6.47 15.48 -13.90
C VAL A 414 -5.58 14.93 -15.01
N TYR A 415 -4.67 14.03 -14.67
CA TYR A 415 -3.90 13.31 -15.68
C TYR A 415 -4.77 12.26 -16.37
N ILE A 416 -4.83 12.37 -17.69
CA ILE A 416 -5.44 11.39 -18.60
C ILE A 416 -4.29 10.84 -19.44
N PRO A 417 -3.98 9.53 -19.35
CA PRO A 417 -2.97 8.93 -20.21
C PRO A 417 -3.34 9.13 -21.68
N SER A 418 -2.40 9.56 -22.51
CA SER A 418 -2.58 9.56 -23.96
C SER A 418 -2.89 8.12 -24.40
N THR A 419 -4.01 7.92 -25.10
CA THR A 419 -4.61 6.60 -25.31
C THR A 419 -3.85 5.68 -26.27
N VAL A 420 -2.76 6.13 -26.90
CA VAL A 420 -1.91 5.24 -27.71
C VAL A 420 -0.48 5.76 -27.67
N ASP A 421 0.46 4.93 -27.21
CA ASP A 421 1.88 5.19 -27.42
C ASP A 421 2.17 5.06 -28.91
N GLY A 422 2.98 5.95 -29.50
CA GLY A 422 3.27 5.92 -30.93
C GLY A 422 3.84 4.57 -31.38
N LEU A 423 4.54 3.89 -30.48
CA LEU A 423 5.08 2.54 -30.68
C LEU A 423 3.99 1.44 -30.70
N THR A 424 2.94 1.57 -29.88
CA THR A 424 1.82 0.61 -29.90
C THR A 424 0.93 0.84 -31.11
N LEU A 425 0.73 2.09 -31.53
CA LEU A 425 0.06 2.36 -32.80
C LEU A 425 0.84 1.79 -33.98
N ALA A 426 2.16 1.98 -34.00
CA ALA A 426 3.04 1.40 -35.01
C ALA A 426 3.01 -0.14 -35.00
N SER A 427 2.98 -0.78 -33.82
CA SER A 427 2.91 -2.24 -33.74
C SER A 427 1.58 -2.80 -34.24
N TYR A 428 0.45 -2.14 -33.93
CA TYR A 428 -0.86 -2.52 -34.50
C TYR A 428 -0.90 -2.35 -36.01
N ILE A 429 -0.31 -1.29 -36.56
CA ILE A 429 -0.20 -1.08 -38.01
C ILE A 429 0.65 -2.18 -38.65
N MET A 430 1.80 -2.52 -38.05
CA MET A 430 2.67 -3.59 -38.55
C MET A 430 2.00 -4.97 -38.51
N LEU A 431 1.27 -5.29 -37.45
CA LEU A 431 0.46 -6.51 -37.35
C LEU A 431 -0.64 -6.57 -38.41
N GLY A 432 -1.31 -5.46 -38.68
CA GLY A 432 -2.31 -5.36 -39.76
C GLY A 432 -1.69 -5.60 -41.15
N LEU A 433 -0.53 -5.01 -41.41
CA LEU A 433 0.20 -5.19 -42.68
C LEU A 433 0.73 -6.63 -42.85
N LEU A 434 1.28 -7.23 -41.80
CA LEU A 434 1.71 -8.64 -41.81
C LEU A 434 0.53 -9.59 -42.02
N GLY A 435 -0.61 -9.31 -41.38
CA GLY A 435 -1.86 -10.04 -41.61
C GLY A 435 -2.28 -9.99 -43.08
N LEU A 436 -2.34 -8.80 -43.68
CA LEU A 436 -2.67 -8.62 -45.09
C LEU A 436 -1.72 -9.36 -46.04
N LEU A 437 -0.42 -9.38 -45.76
CA LEU A 437 0.58 -10.10 -46.56
C LEU A 437 0.54 -11.62 -46.38
N SER A 438 0.04 -12.11 -45.24
CA SER A 438 -0.08 -13.54 -44.95
C SER A 438 -1.28 -14.21 -45.65
N VAL A 439 -2.35 -13.45 -45.92
CA VAL A 439 -3.59 -13.97 -46.52
C VAL A 439 -3.36 -14.60 -47.91
N PRO A 440 -2.63 -13.99 -48.85
CA PRO A 440 -2.32 -14.61 -50.15
C PRO A 440 -1.51 -15.90 -50.01
N LEU A 441 -0.58 -15.97 -49.06
CA LEU A 441 0.24 -17.15 -48.81
C LEU A 441 -0.59 -18.30 -48.26
N VAL A 442 -1.49 -18.02 -47.31
CA VAL A 442 -2.42 -19.02 -46.78
C VAL A 442 -3.38 -19.51 -47.87
N LEU A 443 -3.91 -18.60 -48.70
CA LEU A 443 -4.77 -18.98 -49.83
C LEU A 443 -4.02 -19.82 -50.87
N ALA A 444 -2.75 -19.51 -51.14
CA ALA A 444 -1.90 -20.30 -52.03
C ALA A 444 -1.62 -21.69 -51.44
N ALA A 445 -1.32 -21.78 -50.15
CA ALA A 445 -1.10 -23.03 -49.43
C ALA A 445 -2.38 -23.89 -49.39
N LEU A 446 -3.54 -23.30 -49.14
CA LEU A 446 -4.83 -23.98 -49.18
C LEU A 446 -5.18 -24.45 -50.59
N ARG A 447 -4.93 -23.64 -51.62
CA ARG A 447 -5.09 -24.07 -53.02
C ARG A 447 -4.16 -25.22 -53.39
N TRP A 448 -2.91 -25.15 -52.94
CA TRP A 448 -1.93 -26.22 -53.15
C TRP A 448 -2.38 -27.51 -52.44
N ALA A 449 -2.76 -27.43 -51.17
CA ALA A 449 -3.25 -28.56 -50.40
C ALA A 449 -4.52 -29.18 -51.03
N TRP A 450 -5.45 -28.35 -51.50
CA TRP A 450 -6.63 -28.80 -52.21
C TRP A 450 -6.27 -29.58 -53.49
N ARG A 451 -5.35 -29.05 -54.30
CA ARG A 451 -4.89 -29.73 -55.53
C ARG A 451 -4.11 -31.01 -55.26
N SER A 452 -3.26 -31.03 -54.23
CA SER A 452 -2.38 -32.15 -53.95
C SER A 452 -3.09 -33.30 -53.22
N PHE A 453 -4.07 -33.00 -52.37
CA PHE A 453 -4.67 -34.01 -51.50
C PHE A 453 -6.16 -34.26 -51.73
N VAL A 454 -6.91 -33.25 -52.20
CA VAL A 454 -8.37 -33.36 -52.35
C VAL A 454 -8.76 -33.75 -53.78
N VAL A 455 -8.19 -33.09 -54.80
CA VAL A 455 -8.48 -33.37 -56.22
C VAL A 455 -8.20 -34.84 -56.61
N PRO A 456 -7.07 -35.47 -56.24
CA PRO A 456 -6.79 -36.87 -56.60
C PRO A 456 -7.75 -37.87 -55.94
N ARG A 457 -8.41 -37.49 -54.84
CA ARG A 457 -9.41 -38.33 -54.17
C ARG A 457 -10.81 -38.18 -54.76
N LEU A 458 -11.09 -37.07 -55.46
CA LEU A 458 -12.38 -36.79 -56.07
C LEU A 458 -12.49 -37.31 -57.51
N ASN A 459 -11.37 -37.43 -58.25
CA ASN A 459 -11.31 -38.05 -59.57
C ASN A 459 -10.38 -39.27 -59.57
N PRO A 460 -10.87 -40.46 -59.14
CA PRO A 460 -10.12 -41.70 -59.26
C PRO A 460 -10.34 -42.31 -60.65
N GLU A 461 -9.73 -41.76 -61.70
CA GLU A 461 -9.69 -42.48 -62.99
C GLU A 461 -8.39 -43.28 -63.14
N VAL A 462 -8.60 -44.60 -63.08
CA VAL A 462 -7.98 -45.75 -63.79
C VAL A 462 -6.44 -45.83 -63.84
N PRO A 463 -5.84 -46.93 -63.36
CA PRO A 463 -4.38 -47.12 -63.38
C PRO A 463 -3.84 -47.19 -64.81
N PHE A 464 -2.73 -46.48 -65.04
CA PHE A 464 -1.89 -46.65 -66.22
C PHE A 464 -1.48 -48.12 -66.34
N LEU A 465 -2.02 -48.80 -67.36
CA LEU A 465 -1.54 -50.09 -67.84
C LEU A 465 -0.07 -49.94 -68.25
N THR A 466 0.78 -50.74 -67.62
CA THR A 466 2.15 -51.02 -68.06
C THR A 466 2.11 -51.63 -69.46
N LEU A 467 2.65 -50.92 -70.44
CA LEU A 467 3.10 -51.54 -71.68
C LEU A 467 4.52 -52.06 -71.46
N ASP A 468 4.63 -53.37 -71.56
CA ASP A 468 5.84 -54.17 -71.53
C ASP A 468 6.52 -54.04 -72.91
N GLU A 469 7.75 -53.51 -72.92
CA GLU A 469 8.66 -53.61 -74.06
C GLU A 469 10.05 -54.03 -73.53
N THR A 470 10.30 -55.34 -73.47
CA THR A 470 11.65 -55.88 -73.64
C THR A 470 11.61 -57.11 -74.54
N ASN A 471 12.28 -56.97 -75.70
CA ASN A 471 12.79 -58.04 -76.55
C ASN A 471 13.34 -59.23 -75.73
N THR A 472 12.81 -60.43 -75.94
CA THR A 472 13.42 -61.56 -76.71
C THR A 472 12.61 -62.83 -76.51
#